data_AF-A0A0A2UXN9-F1
#
_entry.id   AF-A0A0A2UXN9-F1
#
_cell.length_a   1.000
_cell.length_b   1.000
_cell.length_c   1.000
_cell.angle_alpha   90.00
_cell.angle_beta   90.00
_cell.angle_gamma   90.00
#
_symmetry.space_group_name_H-M   'P 1'
#
loop_
_entity.id
_entity.type
_entity.pdbx_description
1 polymer ?
#
loop_
_entity_poly.entity_id
_entity_poly.type
_entity_poly.pdbx_seq_one_letter_code
_entity_poly.pdbx_strand_id
1 'polypeptide(L)'
;MFFVIPMALSAIILVLCYGLGNFELVHMVNTAFYWGLISLTVGTFLHIIQTGFFRLFTSGFKQLKRRTRSAERVEQMLKEDGELQSWKRGVLNKSRVMLLGIGLGLTLSAFGGVMML
;
A
#
# COMPACT_ATOMS: atom_id res chain seq x y z
N MET A 1 12.41 -9.76 4.48
CA MET A 1 11.65 -10.95 4.90
C MET A 1 10.15 -10.69 5.06
N PHE A 2 9.72 -9.63 5.79
CA PHE A 2 8.29 -9.30 6.02
C PHE A 2 7.42 -9.13 4.77
N PHE A 3 8.01 -8.75 3.63
CA PHE A 3 7.30 -8.57 2.36
C PHE A 3 6.92 -9.89 1.65
N VAL A 4 7.71 -10.94 1.88
CA VAL A 4 7.56 -12.22 1.18
C VAL A 4 6.31 -12.96 1.64
N ILE A 5 5.93 -12.78 2.91
CA ILE A 5 4.76 -13.42 3.53
C ILE A 5 3.45 -13.00 2.82
N PRO A 6 3.07 -11.71 2.76
CA PRO A 6 1.83 -11.30 2.08
C PRO A 6 1.85 -11.61 0.58
N MET A 7 3.03 -11.58 -0.06
CA MET A 7 3.20 -11.97 -1.46
C MET A 7 2.85 -13.44 -1.68
N ALA A 8 3.47 -14.35 -0.92
CA ALA A 8 3.20 -15.79 -1.03
C ALA A 8 1.75 -16.13 -0.65
N LEU A 9 1.21 -15.52 0.42
CA LEU A 9 -0.16 -15.75 0.87
C LEU A 9 -1.19 -15.35 -0.20
N SER A 10 -1.03 -14.17 -0.81
CA SER A 10 -1.94 -13.71 -1.86
C SER A 10 -1.91 -14.60 -3.10
N ALA A 11 -0.73 -15.07 -3.52
CA ALA A 11 -0.60 -16.00 -4.63
C ALA A 11 -1.22 -17.37 -4.32
N ILE A 12 -0.98 -17.92 -3.13
CA ILE A 12 -1.55 -19.21 -2.70
C ILE A 12 -3.08 -19.14 -2.61
N ILE A 13 -3.63 -18.07 -2.00
CA ILE A 13 -5.08 -17.88 -1.91
C ILE A 13 -5.71 -17.84 -3.30
N LEU A 14 -5.07 -17.15 -4.25
CA LEU A 14 -5.60 -17.03 -5.60
C LEU A 14 -5.59 -18.39 -6.32
N VAL A 15 -4.47 -19.12 -6.26
CA VAL A 15 -4.39 -20.47 -6.84
C VAL A 15 -5.43 -21.41 -6.22
N LEU A 16 -5.63 -21.38 -4.90
CA LEU A 16 -6.64 -22.19 -4.22
C LEU A 16 -8.07 -21.81 -4.63
N CYS A 17 -8.36 -20.51 -4.70
CA CYS A 17 -9.70 -20.02 -5.02
C CYS A 17 -10.11 -20.40 -6.46
N TYR A 18 -9.15 -20.37 -7.39
CA TYR A 18 -9.39 -20.74 -8.78
C TYR A 18 -9.36 -22.25 -9.01
N GLY A 19 -8.50 -23.00 -8.30
CA GLY A 19 -8.49 -24.46 -8.34
C GLY A 19 -9.78 -25.09 -7.82
N LEU A 20 -10.49 -24.43 -6.90
CA LEU A 20 -11.80 -24.88 -6.39
C LEU A 20 -12.99 -24.38 -7.20
N GLY A 21 -12.83 -23.27 -7.94
CA GLY A 21 -13.92 -22.57 -8.60
C GLY A 21 -14.20 -22.96 -10.06
N ASN A 22 -13.34 -23.77 -10.70
CA ASN A 22 -13.43 -24.12 -12.14
C ASN A 22 -13.59 -22.89 -13.07
N PHE A 23 -13.00 -21.75 -12.71
CA PHE A 23 -13.05 -20.55 -13.53
C PHE A 23 -12.08 -20.64 -14.71
N GLU A 24 -12.38 -19.95 -15.80
CA GLU A 24 -11.47 -19.83 -16.94
C GLU A 24 -10.14 -19.15 -16.53
N LEU A 25 -9.03 -19.75 -16.96
CA LEU A 25 -7.67 -19.24 -16.74
C LEU A 25 -7.50 -17.79 -17.21
N VAL A 26 -8.14 -17.41 -18.32
CA VAL A 26 -8.10 -16.03 -18.85
C VAL A 26 -8.74 -15.05 -17.87
N HIS A 27 -9.90 -15.39 -17.32
CA HIS A 27 -10.58 -14.55 -16.35
C HIS A 27 -9.78 -14.42 -15.04
N MET A 28 -9.10 -15.49 -14.63
CA MET A 28 -8.19 -15.50 -13.48
C MET A 28 -7.07 -14.50 -13.64
N VAL A 29 -6.33 -14.61 -14.74
CA VAL A 29 -5.18 -13.76 -15.06
C VAL A 29 -5.59 -12.30 -15.06
N ASN A 30 -6.69 -11.98 -15.73
CA ASN A 30 -7.14 -10.59 -15.87
C ASN A 30 -7.52 -9.99 -14.51
N THR A 31 -8.27 -10.74 -13.70
CA THR A 31 -8.71 -10.30 -12.37
C THR A 31 -7.53 -10.14 -11.41
N ALA A 32 -6.61 -11.10 -11.41
CA ALA A 32 -5.38 -11.05 -10.61
C ALA A 32 -4.51 -9.85 -11.00
N PHE A 33 -4.37 -9.59 -12.30
CA PHE A 33 -3.59 -8.46 -12.80
C PHE A 33 -4.19 -7.12 -12.37
N TYR A 34 -5.50 -6.90 -12.53
CA TYR A 34 -6.15 -5.65 -12.13
C TYR A 34 -6.03 -5.38 -10.63
N TRP A 35 -6.34 -6.36 -9.80
CA TRP A 35 -6.22 -6.20 -8.34
C TRP A 35 -4.78 -6.02 -7.89
N GLY A 36 -3.85 -6.72 -8.55
CA GLY A 36 -2.42 -6.54 -8.34
C GLY A 36 -1.97 -5.11 -8.64
N LEU A 37 -2.38 -4.57 -9.79
CA LEU A 37 -2.04 -3.21 -10.22
C LEU A 37 -2.61 -2.15 -9.26
N ILE A 38 -3.87 -2.29 -8.84
CA ILE A 38 -4.50 -1.40 -7.88
C ILE A 38 -3.73 -1.42 -6.55
N SER A 39 -3.44 -2.62 -6.03
CA SER A 39 -2.72 -2.78 -4.76
C SER A 39 -1.31 -2.18 -4.82
N LEU A 40 -0.59 -2.38 -5.93
CA LEU A 40 0.73 -1.76 -6.16
C LEU A 40 0.65 -0.24 -6.22
N THR A 41 -0.37 0.29 -6.90
CA THR A 41 -0.59 1.73 -7.02
C THR A 41 -0.81 2.36 -5.65
N VAL A 42 -1.71 1.80 -4.85
CA VAL A 42 -2.00 2.30 -3.50
C VAL A 42 -0.78 2.12 -2.58
N GLY A 43 -0.10 0.97 -2.63
CA GLY A 43 1.11 0.75 -1.84
C GLY A 43 2.24 1.72 -2.17
N THR A 44 2.41 2.04 -3.45
CA THR A 44 3.39 3.05 -3.92
C THR A 44 2.97 4.45 -3.51
N PHE A 45 1.69 4.78 -3.57
CA PHE A 45 1.18 6.06 -3.09
C PHE A 45 1.43 6.26 -1.59
N LEU A 46 1.19 5.24 -0.77
CA LEU A 46 1.55 5.27 0.65
C LEU A 46 3.06 5.43 0.87
N HIS A 47 3.89 4.82 0.02
CA HIS A 47 5.33 5.02 0.07
C HIS A 47 5.71 6.49 -0.16
N ILE A 48 5.12 7.14 -1.17
CA ILE A 48 5.34 8.56 -1.49
C ILE A 48 4.89 9.46 -0.32
N ILE A 49 3.80 9.12 0.35
CA ILE A 49 3.37 9.84 1.56
C ILE A 49 4.40 9.67 2.69
N GLN A 50 4.90 8.45 2.90
CA GLN A 50 5.90 8.16 3.93
C GLN A 50 7.24 8.86 3.69
N THR A 51 7.71 8.94 2.44
CA THR A 51 8.96 9.63 2.10
C THR A 51 8.88 11.13 2.34
N GLY A 52 7.68 11.66 2.59
CA GLY A 52 7.49 13.08 2.86
C GLY A 52 7.54 13.92 1.60
N PHE A 53 7.31 13.35 0.42
CA PHE A 53 7.20 14.11 -0.84
C PHE A 53 6.19 15.27 -0.69
N PHE A 54 5.05 15.00 -0.07
CA PHE A 54 4.03 16.03 0.23
C PHE A 54 4.45 17.02 1.32
N ARG A 55 5.52 16.78 2.10
CA ARG A 55 6.04 17.80 3.04
C ARG A 55 6.61 19.01 2.31
N LEU A 56 7.21 18.83 1.13
CA LEU A 56 7.68 19.95 0.30
C LEU A 56 6.51 20.85 -0.13
N PHE A 57 5.45 20.25 -0.66
CA PHE A 57 4.23 20.98 -1.05
C PHE A 57 3.54 21.64 0.15
N THR A 58 3.33 20.89 1.23
CA THR A 58 2.67 21.43 2.43
C THR A 58 3.51 22.49 3.16
N SER A 59 4.84 22.45 3.04
CA SER A 59 5.73 23.53 3.53
C SER A 59 5.54 24.81 2.72
N GLY A 60 5.49 24.73 1.39
CA GLY A 60 5.21 25.88 0.52
C GLY A 60 3.81 26.47 0.76
N PHE A 61 2.79 25.61 0.88
CA PHE A 61 1.42 26.05 1.22
C PHE A 61 1.31 26.60 2.65
N LYS A 62 2.11 26.12 3.61
CA LYS A 62 2.19 26.68 4.96
C LYS A 62 2.69 28.11 4.97
N GLN A 63 3.64 28.47 4.10
CA GLN A 63 4.12 29.85 3.99
C GLN A 63 3.04 30.79 3.45
N LEU A 64 2.16 30.30 2.57
CA LEU A 64 1.05 31.08 2.03
C LEU A 64 -0.12 31.26 3.01
N LYS A 65 -0.34 30.31 3.92
CA LYS A 65 -1.47 30.32 4.85
C LYS A 65 -1.06 30.86 6.22
N ARG A 66 -1.59 32.04 6.59
CA ARG A 66 -1.39 32.66 7.92
C ARG A 66 -1.84 31.68 9.01
N ARG A 67 -0.90 31.20 9.83
CA ARG A 67 -1.17 30.27 10.94
C ARG A 67 -1.89 30.98 12.09
N THR A 68 -2.99 30.39 12.56
CA THR A 68 -3.60 30.76 13.85
C THR A 68 -2.83 30.09 14.99
N ARG A 69 -2.66 30.80 16.11
CA ARG A 69 -1.99 30.30 17.34
C ARG A 69 -2.55 28.96 17.84
N SER A 70 -3.83 28.70 17.62
CA SER A 70 -4.50 27.44 17.98
C SER A 70 -3.98 26.25 17.17
N ALA A 71 -3.77 26.42 15.86
CA ALA A 71 -3.25 25.37 14.99
C ALA A 71 -1.79 25.02 15.31
N GLU A 72 -1.02 26.00 15.79
CA GLU A 72 0.39 25.82 16.17
C GLU A 72 0.54 25.06 17.49
N ARG A 73 -0.31 25.35 18.49
CA ARG A 73 -0.37 24.58 19.74
C ARG A 73 -0.77 23.12 19.51
N VAL A 74 -1.79 22.87 18.69
CA VAL A 74 -2.24 21.50 18.38
C VAL A 74 -1.13 20.73 17.68
N GLU A 75 -0.38 21.36 16.78
CA GLU A 75 0.73 20.70 16.09
C GLU A 75 1.95 20.46 17.00
N GLN A 76 2.19 21.31 18.01
CA GLN A 76 3.19 21.04 19.04
C GLN A 76 2.78 19.85 19.91
N MET A 77 1.54 19.83 20.40
CA MET A 77 0.99 18.72 21.18
C MET A 77 1.06 17.39 20.40
N LEU A 78 0.70 17.39 19.11
CA LEU A 78 0.80 16.19 18.25
C LEU A 78 2.23 15.74 17.94
N LYS A 79 3.23 16.62 18.10
CA LYS A 79 4.65 16.29 17.92
C LYS A 79 5.28 15.76 19.21
N GLU A 80 4.85 16.26 20.35
CA GLU A 80 5.26 15.78 21.67
C GLU A 80 4.70 14.39 21.97
N ASP A 81 3.58 14.03 21.34
CA ASP A 81 2.98 12.71 21.45
C ASP A 81 3.72 11.65 20.61
N GLY A 82 4.85 11.20 21.14
CA GLY A 82 5.75 10.23 20.48
C GLY A 82 5.10 8.87 20.24
N GLU A 83 4.16 8.45 21.09
CA GLU A 83 3.43 7.19 20.95
C GLU A 83 2.55 7.21 19.70
N LEU A 84 1.77 8.28 19.50
CA LEU A 84 0.91 8.47 18.34
C LEU A 84 1.71 8.51 17.02
N GLN A 85 2.87 9.16 17.02
CA GLN A 85 3.76 9.22 15.86
C GLN A 85 4.36 7.84 15.52
N SER A 86 4.77 7.09 16.55
CA SER A 86 5.32 5.75 16.38
C SER A 86 4.26 4.77 15.87
N TRP A 87 3.04 4.84 16.40
CA TRP A 87 1.90 4.05 15.96
C TRP A 87 1.54 4.36 14.51
N LYS A 88 1.42 5.65 14.16
CA LYS A 88 1.11 6.08 12.78
C LYS A 88 2.15 5.58 11.78
N ARG A 89 3.45 5.67 12.11
CA ARG A 89 4.53 5.12 11.28
C ARG A 89 4.45 3.60 11.18
N GLY A 90 4.16 2.93 12.28
CA GLY A 90 3.98 1.48 12.35
C GLY A 90 2.85 1.00 11.45
N VAL A 91 1.67 1.63 11.54
CA VAL A 91 0.51 1.32 10.70
C VAL A 91 0.83 1.58 9.24
N LEU A 92 1.34 2.77 8.88
CA LEU A 92 1.70 3.10 7.50
C LEU A 92 2.70 2.11 6.92
N ASN A 93 3.70 1.68 7.70
CA ASN A 93 4.72 0.77 7.24
C ASN A 93 4.16 -0.65 7.03
N LYS A 94 3.34 -1.13 7.96
CA LYS A 94 2.64 -2.42 7.81
C LYS A 94 1.70 -2.41 6.61
N SER A 95 0.87 -1.38 6.45
CA SER A 95 -0.05 -1.25 5.32
C SER A 95 0.68 -1.19 3.98
N ARG A 96 1.78 -0.42 3.90
CA ARG A 96 2.61 -0.35 2.69
C ARG A 96 3.18 -1.71 2.33
N VAL A 97 3.79 -2.42 3.29
CA VAL A 97 4.41 -3.74 3.04
C VAL A 97 3.36 -4.76 2.63
N MET A 98 2.17 -4.74 3.25
CA MET A 98 1.05 -5.61 2.87
C MET A 98 0.56 -5.31 1.45
N LEU A 99 0.27 -4.06 1.12
CA LEU A 99 -0.28 -3.69 -0.19
C LEU A 99 0.69 -3.95 -1.33
N LEU A 100 1.97 -3.60 -1.15
CA LEU A 100 2.98 -3.93 -2.15
C LEU A 100 3.18 -5.44 -2.27
N GLY A 101 3.13 -6.18 -1.15
CA GLY A 101 3.27 -7.63 -1.11
C GLY A 101 2.18 -8.35 -1.87
N ILE A 102 0.92 -8.02 -1.54
CA ILE A 102 -0.28 -8.51 -2.25
C ILE A 102 -0.20 -8.14 -3.72
N GLY A 103 0.15 -6.89 -4.03
CA GLY A 103 0.26 -6.41 -5.40
C GLY A 103 1.25 -7.20 -6.25
N LEU A 104 2.45 -7.47 -5.72
CA LEU A 104 3.44 -8.30 -6.42
C LEU A 104 3.01 -9.76 -6.51
N GLY A 105 2.40 -10.33 -5.47
CA GLY A 105 1.94 -11.72 -5.51
C GLY A 105 0.86 -11.94 -6.59
N LEU A 106 -0.10 -11.04 -6.66
CA LEU A 106 -1.17 -11.06 -7.65
C LEU A 106 -0.65 -10.87 -9.09
N THR A 107 0.21 -9.87 -9.32
CA THR A 107 0.78 -9.64 -10.66
C THR A 107 1.67 -10.79 -11.12
N LEU A 108 2.51 -11.35 -10.25
CA LEU A 108 3.33 -12.53 -10.58
C LEU A 108 2.48 -13.76 -10.90
N SER A 109 1.41 -13.99 -10.13
CA SER A 109 0.48 -15.09 -10.42
C SER A 109 -0.24 -14.93 -11.76
N ALA A 110 -0.58 -13.69 -12.15
CA ALA A 110 -1.14 -13.39 -13.44
C ALA A 110 -0.13 -13.68 -14.57
N PHE A 111 1.13 -13.26 -14.43
CA PHE A 111 2.19 -13.58 -15.40
C PHE A 111 2.42 -15.09 -15.54
N GLY A 112 2.41 -15.84 -14.43
CA GLY A 112 2.48 -17.30 -14.47
C GLY A 112 1.30 -17.93 -15.21
N GLY A 113 0.09 -17.41 -14.99
CA GLY A 113 -1.11 -17.87 -15.71
C GLY A 113 -1.07 -17.55 -17.22
N VAL A 114 -0.52 -16.40 -17.63
CA VAL A 114 -0.31 -16.08 -19.06
C VAL A 114 0.63 -17.07 -19.73
N MET A 115 1.70 -17.50 -19.05
CA MET A 115 2.64 -18.48 -19.60
C MET A 115 2.05 -19.89 -19.79
N MET A 116 0.92 -20.20 -19.11
CA MET A 116 0.22 -21.47 -19.19
C MET A 116 -0.95 -21.46 -20.20
N LEU A 117 -1.28 -20.30 -20.76
CA LEU A 117 -2.31 -20.06 -21.76
C LEU A 117 -1.77 -20.28 -23.17
#